data_AF-A0A957BMI9-F1
#
_entry.id   AF-A0A957BMI9-F1
#
_cell.length_a   1.000
_cell.length_b   1.000
_cell.length_c   1.000
_cell.angle_alpha   90.00
_cell.angle_beta   90.00
_cell.angle_gamma   90.00
#
_symmetry.space_group_name_H-M   'P 1'
#
loop_
_entity.id
_entity.type
_entity.pdbx_description
1 polymer ?
#
loop_
_entity_poly.entity_id
_entity_poly.type
_entity_poly.pdbx_seq_one_letter_code
_entity_poly.pdbx_strand_id
1 'polypeptide(L)'
;MRPWRVRLLIIALVCVGIGALPVLAQTGGQFCVRAFEDRDGNGEWAGAGIEPLLTGDVAVNLLNADGVVVDSGLLENSRNAAQGILCFPFLPSGQYTAIITSGSLTPTTPMSISAAVSETGEPVVVMFGAQNESAALSAATETAGAVGSEDQILRIALSVGAALMTMLGMAGIGFLVYALYLRRPRAKLSPVTTTGTGSLPPVRPDDTPTHN
;
A
#
# COMPACT_ATOMS: atom_id res chain seq x y z
N MET A 1 -7.36 -6.43 -85.30
CA MET A 1 -7.57 -6.11 -83.87
C MET A 1 -6.23 -5.67 -83.27
N ARG A 2 -6.13 -4.47 -82.69
CA ARG A 2 -4.84 -3.90 -82.23
C ARG A 2 -4.34 -4.60 -80.96
N PRO A 3 -3.07 -5.05 -80.90
CA PRO A 3 -2.51 -5.84 -79.79
C PRO A 3 -2.57 -5.13 -78.43
N TRP A 4 -2.71 -3.80 -78.43
CA TRP A 4 -2.91 -2.97 -77.25
C TRP A 4 -4.21 -3.29 -76.50
N ARG A 5 -5.31 -3.56 -77.22
CA ARG A 5 -6.62 -3.80 -76.59
C ARG A 5 -6.66 -5.14 -75.86
N VAL A 6 -5.92 -6.14 -76.36
CA VAL A 6 -5.81 -7.46 -75.74
C VAL A 6 -4.99 -7.38 -74.44
N ARG A 7 -3.90 -6.59 -74.43
CA ARG A 7 -3.09 -6.38 -73.23
C ARG A 7 -3.85 -5.64 -72.11
N LEU A 8 -4.65 -4.63 -72.45
CA LEU A 8 -5.50 -3.93 -71.47
C LEU A 8 -6.58 -4.85 -70.88
N LEU A 9 -7.18 -5.73 -71.69
CA LEU A 9 -8.18 -6.68 -71.21
C LEU A 9 -7.57 -7.73 -70.26
N ILE A 10 -6.36 -8.23 -70.54
CA ILE A 10 -5.68 -9.18 -69.66
C ILE A 10 -5.32 -8.53 -68.31
N ILE A 11 -4.81 -7.30 -68.32
CA ILE A 11 -4.49 -6.57 -67.07
C ILE A 11 -5.76 -6.30 -66.25
N ALA A 12 -6.84 -5.87 -66.89
CA ALA A 12 -8.12 -5.67 -66.20
C ALA A 12 -8.68 -6.97 -65.61
N LEU A 13 -8.56 -8.10 -66.32
CA LEU A 13 -9.01 -9.40 -65.84
C LEU A 13 -8.18 -9.90 -64.64
N VAL A 14 -6.87 -9.66 -64.63
CA VAL A 14 -5.98 -10.02 -63.50
C VAL A 14 -6.26 -9.14 -62.28
N CYS A 15 -6.53 -7.84 -62.45
CA CYS A 15 -6.85 -6.96 -61.33
C CYS A 15 -8.22 -7.29 -60.68
N VAL A 16 -9.19 -7.80 -61.45
CA VAL A 16 -10.50 -8.21 -60.91
C VAL A 16 -10.41 -9.56 -60.17
N GLY A 17 -9.42 -10.41 -60.48
CA GLY A 17 -9.23 -11.71 -59.82
C GLY A 17 -8.59 -11.69 -58.44
N ILE A 18 -7.93 -10.60 -58.04
CA ILE A 18 -7.16 -10.54 -56.77
C ILE A 18 -7.97 -9.89 -55.63
N GLY A 19 -9.12 -9.29 -55.91
CA GLY A 19 -9.89 -8.49 -54.94
C GLY A 19 -10.79 -9.26 -53.95
N ALA A 20 -10.80 -10.59 -53.95
CA ALA A 20 -11.79 -11.38 -53.20
C ALA A 20 -11.17 -12.47 -52.32
N LEU A 21 -10.03 -12.20 -51.67
CA LEU A 21 -9.63 -13.02 -50.53
C LEU A 21 -10.57 -12.69 -49.36
N PRO A 22 -11.36 -13.65 -48.84
CA PRO A 22 -12.12 -13.42 -47.63
C PRO A 22 -11.11 -13.10 -46.52
N VAL A 23 -11.17 -11.88 -45.98
CA VAL A 23 -10.61 -11.60 -44.67
C VAL A 23 -11.39 -12.50 -43.73
N LEU A 24 -10.79 -13.63 -43.33
CA LEU A 24 -11.30 -14.41 -42.22
C LEU A 24 -11.33 -13.44 -41.05
N ALA A 25 -12.54 -13.05 -40.63
CA ALA A 25 -12.74 -12.37 -39.37
C ALA A 25 -12.02 -13.24 -38.34
N GLN A 26 -10.97 -12.70 -37.74
CA GLN A 26 -10.19 -13.44 -36.77
C GLN A 26 -11.09 -13.64 -35.55
N THR A 27 -11.77 -14.78 -35.52
CA THR A 27 -12.69 -15.19 -34.47
C THR A 27 -11.87 -15.56 -33.24
N GLY A 28 -12.13 -14.89 -32.14
CA GLY A 28 -11.49 -15.13 -30.86
C GLY A 28 -11.83 -14.00 -29.90
N GLY A 29 -11.82 -14.32 -28.61
CA GLY A 29 -11.99 -13.33 -27.57
C GLY A 29 -10.76 -12.42 -27.45
N GLN A 30 -10.90 -11.38 -26.63
CA GLN A 30 -9.85 -10.42 -26.38
C GLN A 30 -9.75 -10.15 -24.88
N PHE A 31 -8.51 -10.14 -24.37
CA PHE A 31 -8.19 -9.73 -23.01
C PHE A 31 -7.37 -8.46 -23.06
N CYS A 32 -7.77 -7.43 -22.33
CA CYS A 32 -7.10 -6.14 -22.29
C CYS A 32 -6.81 -5.74 -20.84
N VAL A 33 -5.62 -5.19 -20.62
CA VAL A 33 -5.25 -4.52 -19.38
C VAL A 33 -5.23 -3.03 -19.62
N ARG A 34 -5.96 -2.27 -18.80
CA ARG A 34 -5.90 -0.81 -18.77
C ARG A 34 -5.10 -0.37 -17.54
N ALA A 35 -3.98 0.30 -17.77
CA ALA A 35 -3.10 0.81 -16.74
C ALA A 35 -3.34 2.31 -16.50
N PHE A 36 -3.41 2.72 -15.23
CA PHE A 36 -3.60 4.12 -14.84
C PHE A 36 -2.74 4.46 -13.62
N GLU A 37 -2.40 5.76 -13.50
CA GLU A 37 -1.75 6.29 -12.32
C GLU A 37 -2.82 6.57 -11.27
N ASP A 38 -2.88 5.70 -10.26
CA ASP A 38 -3.82 5.78 -9.16
C ASP A 38 -3.33 6.81 -8.15
N ARG A 39 -3.83 8.04 -8.18
CA ARG A 39 -3.20 9.15 -7.44
C ARG A 39 -3.59 9.19 -5.97
N ASP A 40 -4.75 8.64 -5.63
CA ASP A 40 -5.27 8.62 -4.26
C ASP A 40 -5.04 7.27 -3.56
N GLY A 41 -4.65 6.24 -4.31
CA GLY A 41 -4.29 4.91 -3.82
C GLY A 41 -5.49 4.02 -3.54
N ASN A 42 -6.66 4.33 -4.10
CA ASN A 42 -7.90 3.60 -3.83
C ASN A 42 -8.08 2.36 -4.72
N GLY A 43 -7.25 2.17 -5.75
CA GLY A 43 -7.29 1.05 -6.69
C GLY A 43 -8.38 1.15 -7.77
N GLU A 44 -9.09 2.27 -7.85
CA GLU A 44 -10.20 2.54 -8.76
C GLU A 44 -9.89 3.72 -9.67
N TRP A 45 -10.19 3.58 -10.97
CA TRP A 45 -9.93 4.66 -11.90
C TRP A 45 -10.99 5.77 -11.81
N ALA A 46 -10.61 6.94 -11.32
CA ALA A 46 -11.47 8.11 -11.19
C ALA A 46 -11.74 8.86 -12.52
N GLY A 47 -11.15 8.38 -13.63
CA GLY A 47 -11.35 8.91 -14.98
C GLY A 47 -10.21 9.80 -15.48
N ALA A 48 -10.16 9.99 -16.80
CA ALA A 48 -9.01 10.58 -17.51
C ALA A 48 -8.65 12.03 -17.12
N GLY A 49 -9.53 12.76 -16.42
CA GLY A 49 -9.28 14.13 -15.96
C GLY A 49 -8.63 14.23 -14.58
N ILE A 50 -8.73 13.17 -13.77
CA ILE A 50 -8.22 13.11 -12.39
C ILE A 50 -6.97 12.22 -12.37
N GLU A 51 -7.08 11.06 -12.99
CA GLU A 51 -6.06 10.02 -13.00
C GLU A 51 -5.59 9.73 -14.42
N PRO A 52 -4.34 10.08 -14.74
CA PRO A 52 -3.80 9.88 -16.08
C PRO A 52 -3.58 8.39 -16.35
N LEU A 53 -3.69 8.03 -17.62
CA LEU A 53 -3.42 6.68 -18.08
C LEU A 53 -1.90 6.48 -18.18
N LEU A 54 -1.41 5.31 -17.76
CA LEU A 54 0.00 4.96 -17.90
C LEU A 54 0.28 4.63 -19.36
N THR A 55 1.43 5.04 -19.89
CA THR A 55 1.79 4.83 -21.31
C THR A 55 2.98 3.89 -21.48
N GLY A 56 3.62 3.46 -20.40
CA GLY A 56 4.81 2.60 -20.40
C GLY A 56 5.10 2.01 -19.01
N ASP A 57 6.25 1.33 -18.88
CA ASP A 57 6.74 0.67 -17.66
C ASP A 57 5.77 -0.37 -17.02
N VAL A 58 4.92 -0.96 -17.85
CA VAL A 58 4.02 -2.04 -17.45
C VAL A 58 4.21 -3.22 -18.39
N ALA A 59 4.54 -4.37 -17.83
CA ALA A 59 4.69 -5.65 -18.52
C ALA A 59 3.61 -6.61 -18.05
N VAL A 60 2.96 -7.30 -18.99
CA VAL A 60 1.88 -8.25 -18.71
C VAL A 60 2.21 -9.60 -19.32
N ASN A 61 2.15 -10.64 -18.50
CA ASN A 61 2.18 -12.04 -18.93
C ASN A 61 0.77 -12.61 -18.80
N LEU A 62 0.23 -13.14 -19.88
CA LEU A 62 -1.09 -13.75 -19.90
C LEU A 62 -0.95 -15.28 -19.79
N LEU A 63 -1.56 -15.86 -18.77
CA LEU A 63 -1.55 -17.29 -18.49
C LEU A 63 -2.92 -17.89 -18.82
N ASN A 64 -2.94 -19.11 -19.34
CA ASN A 64 -4.16 -19.90 -19.47
C ASN A 64 -4.58 -20.56 -18.15
N ALA A 65 -5.66 -21.35 -18.18
CA ALA A 65 -6.18 -22.08 -17.03
C ALA A 65 -5.17 -23.09 -16.41
N ASP A 66 -4.22 -23.58 -17.20
CA ASP A 66 -3.16 -24.50 -16.74
C ASP A 66 -1.95 -23.77 -16.13
N GLY A 67 -1.98 -22.43 -16.09
CA GLY A 67 -0.87 -21.61 -15.61
C GLY A 67 0.27 -21.44 -16.61
N VAL A 68 0.06 -21.78 -17.89
CA VAL A 68 1.05 -21.62 -18.96
C VAL A 68 0.92 -20.22 -19.58
N VAL A 69 2.05 -19.52 -19.72
CA VAL A 69 2.09 -18.23 -20.44
C VAL A 69 1.78 -18.46 -21.91
N VAL A 70 0.65 -17.91 -22.37
CA VAL A 70 0.20 -18.00 -23.76
C VAL A 70 0.59 -16.77 -24.58
N ASP A 71 0.74 -15.61 -23.92
CA ASP A 71 1.18 -14.37 -24.55
C ASP A 71 1.81 -13.44 -23.51
N SER A 72 2.62 -12.49 -23.97
CA SER A 72 3.26 -11.49 -23.12
C SER A 72 3.46 -10.18 -23.89
N GLY A 73 3.34 -9.05 -23.20
CA GLY A 73 3.48 -7.75 -23.84
C GLY A 73 3.95 -6.66 -22.90
N LEU A 74 4.58 -5.65 -23.48
CA LEU A 74 4.91 -4.40 -22.82
C LEU A 74 3.91 -3.34 -23.26
N LEU A 75 3.40 -2.55 -22.32
CA LEU A 75 2.40 -1.52 -22.59
C LEU A 75 2.90 -0.48 -23.59
N GLU A 76 4.16 -0.08 -23.49
CA GLU A 76 4.83 0.86 -24.40
C GLU A 76 4.89 0.38 -25.86
N ASN A 77 4.86 -0.94 -26.08
CA ASN A 77 4.86 -1.54 -27.42
C ASN A 77 3.44 -1.79 -27.96
N SER A 78 2.41 -1.50 -27.18
CA SER A 78 1.02 -1.63 -27.60
C SER A 78 0.64 -0.54 -28.61
N ARG A 79 -0.19 -0.88 -29.60
CA ARG A 79 -0.79 0.10 -30.52
C ARG A 79 -1.65 1.14 -29.79
N ASN A 80 -2.17 0.78 -28.62
CA ASN A 80 -3.03 1.61 -27.79
C ASN A 80 -2.32 2.11 -26.52
N ALA A 81 -0.98 2.20 -26.53
CA ALA A 81 -0.19 2.69 -25.41
C ALA A 81 -0.63 4.10 -24.95
N ALA A 82 -1.00 4.99 -25.87
CA ALA A 82 -1.51 6.33 -25.56
C ALA A 82 -2.84 6.33 -24.79
N GLN A 83 -3.58 5.22 -24.83
CA GLN A 83 -4.82 5.00 -24.07
C GLN A 83 -4.57 4.18 -22.80
N GLY A 84 -3.30 3.85 -22.51
CA GLY A 84 -2.90 2.95 -21.43
C GLY A 84 -3.48 1.56 -21.54
N ILE A 85 -3.72 1.06 -22.76
CA ILE A 85 -4.30 -0.26 -22.98
C ILE A 85 -3.29 -1.18 -23.68
N LEU A 86 -3.11 -2.38 -23.11
CA LEU A 86 -2.46 -3.52 -23.75
C LEU A 86 -3.49 -4.62 -23.95
N CYS A 87 -3.65 -5.11 -25.18
CA CYS A 87 -4.63 -6.15 -25.49
C CYS A 87 -3.99 -7.37 -26.17
N PHE A 88 -4.51 -8.54 -25.80
CA PHE A 88 -4.20 -9.86 -26.35
C PHE A 88 -5.41 -10.36 -27.15
N PRO A 89 -5.37 -10.26 -28.49
CA PRO A 89 -6.46 -10.71 -29.35
C PRO A 89 -6.39 -12.22 -29.63
N PHE A 90 -7.44 -12.75 -30.26
CA PHE A 90 -7.49 -14.12 -30.81
C PHE A 90 -7.36 -15.22 -29.75
N LEU A 91 -7.87 -14.95 -28.55
CA LEU A 91 -7.87 -15.92 -27.47
C LEU A 91 -9.05 -16.88 -27.62
N PRO A 92 -8.84 -18.20 -27.52
CA PRO A 92 -9.93 -19.16 -27.35
C PRO A 92 -10.74 -18.83 -26.09
N SER A 93 -12.01 -19.24 -26.07
CA SER A 93 -12.83 -19.11 -24.87
C SER A 93 -12.23 -19.87 -23.69
N GLY A 94 -12.18 -19.24 -22.51
CA GLY A 94 -11.56 -19.83 -21.32
C GLY A 94 -11.21 -18.85 -20.21
N GLN A 95 -10.66 -19.37 -19.12
CA GLN A 95 -10.12 -18.57 -18.02
C GLN A 95 -8.67 -18.18 -18.31
N TYR A 96 -8.37 -16.89 -18.16
CA TYR A 96 -7.02 -16.37 -18.28
C TYR A 96 -6.64 -15.57 -17.03
N THR A 97 -5.35 -15.59 -16.70
CA THR A 97 -4.77 -14.81 -15.60
C THR A 97 -3.69 -13.89 -16.15
N ALA A 98 -3.85 -12.59 -15.97
CA ALA A 98 -2.83 -11.61 -16.27
C ALA A 98 -1.95 -11.39 -15.04
N ILE A 99 -0.65 -11.62 -15.19
CA ILE A 99 0.38 -11.25 -14.22
C ILE A 99 1.01 -9.95 -14.70
N ILE A 100 0.80 -8.89 -13.95
CA ILE A 100 1.29 -7.55 -14.25
C ILE A 100 2.53 -7.24 -13.40
N THR A 101 3.56 -6.71 -14.04
CA THR A 101 4.82 -6.29 -13.40
C THR A 101 5.21 -4.91 -13.91
N SER A 102 5.87 -4.12 -13.06
CA SER A 102 6.36 -2.78 -13.38
C SER A 102 7.72 -2.56 -12.71
N GLY A 103 8.57 -1.70 -13.31
CA GLY A 103 9.93 -1.48 -12.83
C GLY A 103 10.07 -0.33 -11.84
N SER A 104 9.29 0.74 -12.02
CA SER A 104 9.40 1.99 -11.25
C SER A 104 8.11 2.40 -10.53
N LEU A 105 7.05 1.62 -10.70
CA LEU A 105 5.72 1.90 -10.16
C LEU A 105 5.40 0.94 -9.01
N THR A 106 4.74 1.46 -7.98
CA THR A 106 4.19 0.68 -6.88
C THR A 106 2.74 0.32 -7.19
N PRO A 107 2.38 -0.96 -7.33
CA PRO A 107 1.02 -1.35 -7.65
C PRO A 107 0.08 -1.06 -6.47
N THR A 108 -1.06 -0.43 -6.75
CA THR A 108 -2.16 -0.22 -5.79
C THR A 108 -3.29 -1.24 -5.96
N THR A 109 -3.31 -1.91 -7.12
CA THR A 109 -4.24 -2.99 -7.46
C THR A 109 -3.53 -4.37 -7.46
N PRO A 110 -4.27 -5.48 -7.41
CA PRO A 110 -3.66 -6.81 -7.49
C PRO A 110 -2.83 -7.01 -8.77
N MET A 111 -1.59 -7.48 -8.60
CA MET A 111 -0.69 -7.79 -9.73
C MET A 111 -1.07 -9.07 -10.49
N SER A 112 -2.08 -9.80 -10.03
CA SER A 112 -2.58 -11.02 -10.66
C SER A 112 -4.09 -10.94 -10.75
N ILE A 113 -4.61 -10.85 -11.97
CA ILE A 113 -6.04 -10.68 -12.23
C ILE A 113 -6.53 -11.77 -13.18
N SER A 114 -7.53 -12.53 -12.77
CA SER A 114 -8.13 -13.59 -13.59
C SER A 114 -9.48 -13.17 -14.14
N ALA A 115 -9.75 -13.46 -15.41
CA ALA A 115 -11.07 -13.23 -16.00
C ALA A 115 -11.42 -14.25 -17.09
N ALA A 116 -12.73 -14.40 -17.33
CA ALA A 116 -13.29 -15.28 -18.34
C ALA A 116 -13.35 -14.58 -19.69
N VAL A 117 -12.70 -15.14 -20.70
CA VAL A 117 -12.76 -14.66 -22.09
C VAL A 117 -13.76 -15.50 -22.87
N SER A 118 -14.64 -14.83 -23.62
CA SER A 118 -15.60 -15.47 -24.53
C SER A 118 -15.25 -15.18 -25.98
N GLU A 119 -15.55 -16.11 -26.90
CA GLU A 119 -15.30 -15.94 -28.34
C GLU A 119 -16.28 -14.98 -29.02
N THR A 120 -17.39 -14.66 -28.35
CA THR A 120 -18.54 -13.97 -28.96
C THR A 120 -18.57 -12.45 -28.76
N GLY A 121 -17.44 -11.83 -28.38
CA GLY A 121 -17.13 -10.49 -28.88
C GLY A 121 -17.17 -9.30 -27.93
N GLU A 122 -17.18 -9.49 -26.60
CA GLU A 122 -16.87 -8.38 -25.70
C GLU A 122 -15.43 -8.50 -25.17
N PRO A 123 -14.57 -7.49 -25.40
CA PRO A 123 -13.22 -7.49 -24.87
C PRO A 123 -13.28 -7.38 -23.36
N VAL A 124 -12.62 -8.30 -22.67
CA VAL A 124 -12.49 -8.26 -21.22
C VAL A 124 -11.44 -7.21 -20.88
N VAL A 125 -11.83 -6.15 -20.19
CA VAL A 125 -10.90 -5.09 -19.76
C VAL A 125 -10.72 -5.15 -18.26
N VAL A 126 -9.50 -5.46 -17.82
CA VAL A 126 -9.11 -5.41 -16.40
C VAL A 126 -8.36 -4.12 -16.10
N MET A 127 -8.55 -3.59 -14.90
CA MET A 127 -7.95 -2.33 -14.47
C MET A 127 -6.70 -2.62 -13.63
N PHE A 128 -5.63 -1.87 -13.89
CA PHE A 128 -4.39 -1.91 -13.14
C PHE A 128 -4.00 -0.50 -12.71
N GLY A 129 -4.15 -0.21 -11.43
CA GLY A 129 -3.69 1.02 -10.78
C GLY A 129 -2.29 0.85 -10.21
N ALA A 130 -1.43 1.86 -10.42
CA ALA A 130 -0.12 1.96 -9.80
C ALA A 130 0.27 3.41 -9.52
N GLN A 131 1.20 3.61 -8.58
CA GLN A 131 1.70 4.90 -8.14
C GLN A 131 3.20 5.06 -8.42
N ASN A 132 3.62 6.26 -8.77
CA ASN A 132 5.03 6.64 -8.66
C ASN A 132 5.46 6.62 -7.18
N GLU A 133 6.68 6.17 -6.88
CA GLU A 133 7.17 6.05 -5.49
C GLU A 133 7.00 7.34 -4.66
N SER A 134 7.13 8.52 -5.29
CA SER A 134 6.91 9.82 -4.65
C SER A 134 5.45 10.11 -4.30
N ALA A 135 4.49 9.59 -5.07
CA ALA A 135 3.06 9.75 -4.84
C ALA A 135 2.57 8.80 -3.73
N ALA A 136 3.11 7.58 -3.66
CA ALA A 136 2.76 6.60 -2.64
C ALA A 136 3.05 7.08 -1.20
N LEU A 137 4.11 7.86 -0.99
CA LEU A 137 4.40 8.52 0.28
C LEU A 137 3.35 9.58 0.66
N SER A 138 2.77 10.26 -0.33
CA SER A 138 1.74 11.29 -0.11
C SER A 138 0.37 10.66 0.14
N ALA A 139 0.00 9.63 -0.64
CA ALA A 139 -1.25 8.89 -0.47
C ALA A 139 -1.28 8.11 0.86
N ALA A 140 -0.16 7.54 1.31
CA ALA A 140 -0.04 6.92 2.64
C ALA A 140 -0.26 7.94 3.79
N THR A 141 0.03 9.22 3.54
CA THR A 141 -0.23 10.31 4.49
C THR A 141 -1.71 10.69 4.52
N GLU A 142 -2.42 10.58 3.39
CA GLU A 142 -3.86 10.86 3.29
C GLU A 142 -4.74 9.68 3.77
N THR A 143 -4.34 8.43 3.56
CA THR A 143 -5.05 7.24 4.09
C THR A 143 -4.97 7.15 5.63
N ALA A 144 -3.98 7.80 6.25
CA ALA A 144 -3.98 8.00 7.71
C ALA A 144 -5.10 8.95 8.19
N GLY A 145 -5.64 9.80 7.29
CA GLY A 145 -6.71 10.76 7.56
C GLY A 145 -8.12 10.27 7.20
N ALA A 146 -8.25 9.25 6.36
CA ALA A 146 -9.53 8.81 5.78
C ALA A 146 -10.04 7.46 6.34
N VAL A 147 -9.86 7.20 7.64
CA VAL A 147 -10.60 6.11 8.31
C VAL A 147 -12.00 6.64 8.61
N GLY A 148 -13.02 6.03 8.00
CA GLY A 148 -14.42 6.41 8.15
C GLY A 148 -14.83 6.69 9.60
N SER A 149 -15.65 7.72 9.78
CA SER A 149 -15.99 8.33 11.07
C SER A 149 -16.43 7.32 12.15
N GLU A 150 -17.04 6.19 11.77
CA GLU A 150 -17.46 5.13 12.69
C GLU A 150 -16.30 4.25 13.21
N ASP A 151 -15.35 3.87 12.34
CA ASP A 151 -14.17 3.10 12.74
C ASP A 151 -13.12 3.96 13.48
N GLN A 152 -13.10 5.27 13.17
CA GLN A 152 -12.23 6.22 13.84
C GLN A 152 -12.64 6.43 15.30
N ILE A 153 -13.94 6.54 15.60
CA ILE A 153 -14.45 6.65 16.97
C ILE A 153 -14.12 5.39 17.77
N LEU A 154 -14.27 4.20 17.19
CA LEU A 154 -14.02 2.94 17.88
C LEU A 154 -12.52 2.73 18.18
N ARG A 155 -11.62 3.12 17.26
CA ARG A 155 -10.17 3.13 17.49
C ARG A 155 -9.73 4.16 18.53
N ILE A 156 -10.30 5.37 18.50
CA ILE A 156 -10.03 6.40 19.52
C ILE A 156 -10.49 5.90 20.90
N ALA A 157 -11.69 5.31 20.98
CA ALA A 157 -12.21 4.76 22.23
C ALA A 157 -11.33 3.62 22.78
N LEU A 158 -10.85 2.72 21.93
CA LEU A 158 -9.95 1.62 22.32
C LEU A 158 -8.58 2.13 22.79
N SER A 159 -7.98 3.09 22.08
CA SER A 159 -6.66 3.63 22.45
C SER A 159 -6.71 4.45 23.75
N VAL A 160 -7.74 5.27 23.94
CA VAL A 160 -7.96 6.03 25.19
C VAL A 160 -8.26 5.07 26.35
N GLY A 161 -9.06 4.02 26.11
CA GLY A 161 -9.34 2.99 27.11
C GLY A 161 -8.10 2.23 27.56
N ALA A 162 -7.25 1.82 26.61
CA ALA A 162 -5.98 1.16 26.91
C ALA A 162 -5.04 2.06 27.71
N ALA A 163 -4.93 3.34 27.34
CA ALA A 163 -4.09 4.30 28.07
C ALA A 163 -4.56 4.48 29.52
N LEU A 164 -5.87 4.65 29.75
CA LEU A 164 -6.43 4.76 31.10
C LEU A 164 -6.20 3.50 31.94
N MET A 165 -6.36 2.32 31.36
CA MET A 165 -6.10 1.05 32.05
C MET A 165 -4.64 0.92 32.47
N THR A 166 -3.69 1.30 31.60
CA THR A 166 -2.26 1.26 31.96
C THR A 166 -1.90 2.24 33.07
N MET A 167 -2.46 3.47 33.04
CA MET A 167 -2.25 4.46 34.09
C MET A 167 -2.80 3.99 35.43
N LEU A 168 -4.01 3.43 35.45
CA LEU A 168 -4.61 2.86 36.66
C LEU A 168 -3.82 1.65 37.18
N GLY A 169 -3.35 0.78 36.28
CA GLY A 169 -2.51 -0.36 36.63
C GLY A 169 -1.21 0.06 37.30
N MET A 170 -0.49 1.03 36.72
CA MET A 170 0.76 1.55 37.28
C MET A 170 0.53 2.28 38.61
N ALA A 171 -0.54 3.06 38.73
CA ALA A 171 -0.90 3.71 40.00
C ALA A 171 -1.25 2.69 41.10
N GLY A 172 -1.99 1.63 40.75
CA GLY A 172 -2.35 0.55 41.67
C GLY A 172 -1.13 -0.24 42.15
N ILE A 173 -0.21 -0.59 41.24
CA ILE A 173 1.06 -1.26 41.59
C ILE A 173 1.90 -0.36 42.50
N GLY A 174 2.04 0.93 42.16
CA GLY A 174 2.76 1.89 42.99
C GLY A 174 2.17 2.02 44.40
N PHE A 175 0.84 2.08 44.51
CA PHE A 175 0.16 2.12 45.80
C PHE A 175 0.37 0.84 46.61
N LEU A 176 0.33 -0.32 45.97
CA LEU A 176 0.55 -1.61 46.63
C LEU A 176 1.99 -1.74 47.15
N VAL A 177 2.99 -1.34 46.36
CA VAL A 177 4.39 -1.29 46.79
C VAL A 177 4.57 -0.31 47.96
N TYR A 178 3.97 0.88 47.87
CA TYR A 178 4.01 1.87 48.96
C TYR A 178 3.41 1.30 50.26
N ALA A 179 2.23 0.69 50.18
CA ALA A 179 1.54 0.12 51.32
C ALA A 179 2.30 -1.04 51.98
N LEU A 180 2.92 -1.92 51.18
CA LEU A 180 3.63 -3.10 51.69
C LEU A 180 5.04 -2.77 52.20
N TYR A 181 5.75 -1.86 51.53
CA TYR A 181 7.17 -1.65 51.77
C TYR A 181 7.46 -0.39 52.58
N LEU A 182 6.84 0.74 52.22
CA LEU A 182 7.09 2.03 52.90
C LEU A 182 6.22 2.26 54.12
N ARG A 183 5.05 1.62 54.18
CA ARG A 183 4.14 1.73 55.34
C ARG A 183 4.51 0.82 56.51
N ARG A 184 5.67 0.13 56.47
CA ARG A 184 6.17 -0.58 57.65
C ARG A 184 6.25 0.41 58.81
N PRO A 185 5.51 0.18 59.91
CA PRO A 185 5.47 1.12 61.01
C PRO A 185 6.90 1.31 61.53
N ARG A 186 7.37 2.56 61.56
CA ARG A 186 8.66 2.90 62.19
C ARG A 186 8.63 2.29 63.58
N ALA A 187 9.47 1.27 63.79
CA ALA A 187 9.65 0.68 65.11
C ALA A 187 9.96 1.84 66.07
N LYS A 188 9.16 1.97 67.13
CA LYS A 188 9.31 3.02 68.13
C LYS A 188 10.76 2.97 68.60
N LEU A 189 11.54 4.02 68.31
CA LEU A 189 12.89 4.15 68.83
C LEU A 189 12.79 4.10 70.35
N SER A 190 13.44 3.11 70.97
CA SER A 190 13.66 3.13 72.41
C SER A 190 14.45 4.39 72.76
N PRO A 191 14.06 5.14 73.80
CA PRO A 191 14.78 6.34 74.19
C PRO A 191 16.19 5.97 74.61
N VAL A 192 17.18 6.52 73.90
CA VAL A 192 18.59 6.45 74.26
C VAL A 192 18.77 7.17 75.59
N THR A 193 19.18 6.43 76.61
CA THR A 193 19.62 7.00 77.88
C THR A 193 20.93 7.75 77.62
N THR A 194 20.84 9.09 77.57
CA THR A 194 21.99 9.98 77.50
C THR A 194 22.80 9.88 78.79
N THR A 195 23.93 9.19 78.75
CA THR A 195 25.02 9.37 79.71
C THR A 195 25.95 10.43 79.14
N GLY A 196 25.62 11.70 79.36
CA GLY A 196 26.37 12.87 78.86
C GLY A 196 27.11 13.56 79.99
N THR A 197 28.42 13.42 79.98
CA THR A 197 29.43 14.02 80.85
C THR A 197 29.34 15.56 80.89
N GLY A 198 28.91 16.11 82.02
CA GLY A 198 28.79 17.56 82.22
C GLY A 198 28.70 17.95 83.69
N SER A 199 29.48 17.29 84.55
CA SER A 199 29.70 17.70 85.93
C SER A 199 31.07 18.38 85.99
N LEU A 200 31.08 19.70 85.84
CA LEU A 200 32.23 20.52 86.22
C LEU A 200 32.00 21.00 87.66
N PRO A 201 32.93 20.75 88.60
CA PRO A 201 32.83 21.32 89.93
C PRO A 201 33.02 22.86 89.87
N PRO A 202 32.36 23.61 90.76
CA PRO A 202 32.41 25.07 90.76
C PRO A 202 33.81 25.59 91.15
N VAL A 203 34.33 26.53 90.36
CA VAL A 203 35.58 27.25 90.64
C VAL A 203 35.33 28.25 91.79
N ARG A 204 36.17 28.20 92.84
CA ARG A 204 36.15 29.15 93.95
C ARG A 204 37.01 30.38 93.63
N PRO A 205 36.50 31.61 93.76
CA PRO A 205 37.26 32.83 93.56
C PRO A 205 37.93 33.25 94.87
N ASP A 206 39.13 32.74 95.17
CA ASP A 206 39.96 33.27 96.27
C ASP A 206 41.47 33.27 96.01
N ASP A 207 41.92 32.80 94.83
CA ASP A 207 43.35 32.78 94.49
C ASP A 207 43.76 33.97 93.61
N THR A 208 43.54 35.20 94.09
CA THR A 208 44.14 36.40 93.50
C THR A 208 45.26 36.91 94.39
N PRO A 209 46.55 36.67 94.07
CA PRO A 209 47.66 37.26 94.81
C PRO A 209 47.76 38.76 94.50
N THR A 210 47.55 39.60 95.52
CA THR A 210 47.88 41.02 95.48
C THR A 210 49.40 41.19 95.50
N HIS A 211 49.95 41.75 94.43
CA HIS A 211 51.35 42.18 94.39
C HIS A 211 51.43 43.65 94.82
N ASN A 212 52.34 43.93 95.76
CA ASN A 212 52.72 45.25 96.29
C ASN A 212 52.98 46.30 95.21
#